data_AF-A0A9D2QCY4-F1
#
_entry.id   AF-A0A9D2QCY4-F1
#
_cell.length_a   1.000
_cell.length_b   1.000
_cell.length_c   1.000
_cell.angle_alpha   90.00
_cell.angle_beta   90.00
_cell.angle_gamma   90.00
#
_symmetry.space_group_name_H-M   'P 1'
#
loop_
_entity.id
_entity.type
_entity.pdbx_description
1 polymer ?
#
loop_
_entity_poly.entity_id
_entity_poly.type
_entity_poly.pdbx_seq_one_letter_code
_entity_poly.pdbx_strand_id
1 'polypeptide(L)' 'MASQVMRITLKAYDHQLVDASAKKIIETVKKNGSQVSGPVPLPTKKEVVTILRAVHKYKDS' A
#
# COMPACT_ATOMS: atom_id res chain seq x y z
N MET A 1 -20.98 -20.82 14.29
CA MET A 1 -19.59 -20.99 13.81
C MET A 1 -18.86 -19.67 14.03
N ALA A 2 -17.67 -19.68 14.61
CA ALA A 2 -16.93 -18.45 14.88
C ALA A 2 -16.58 -17.76 13.55
N SER A 3 -17.15 -16.58 13.30
CA SER A 3 -16.79 -15.75 12.16
C SER A 3 -15.38 -15.21 12.38
N GLN A 4 -14.39 -15.75 11.66
CA GLN A 4 -13.05 -15.18 11.65
C GLN A 4 -13.03 -13.97 10.71
N VAL A 5 -12.91 -12.78 11.31
CA VAL A 5 -12.78 -11.53 10.58
C VAL A 5 -11.29 -11.21 10.43
N MET A 6 -10.78 -11.27 9.20
CA MET A 6 -9.40 -10.89 8.87
C MET A 6 -9.36 -9.50 8.23
N ARG A 7 -8.45 -8.64 8.70
CA ARG A 7 -8.23 -7.30 8.14
C ARG A 7 -6.82 -7.20 7.56
N ILE A 8 -6.73 -7.04 6.25
CA ILE A 8 -5.46 -6.99 5.52
C ILE A 8 -5.17 -5.53 5.16
N THR A 9 -3.94 -5.07 5.43
CA THR A 9 -3.47 -3.73 5.03
C THR A 9 -2.27 -3.89 4.11
N LEU A 10 -2.39 -3.41 2.87
CA LEU A 10 -1.29 -3.39 1.91
C LEU A 10 -0.58 -2.03 1.96
N LYS A 11 0.76 -2.05 2.00
CA LYS A 11 1.60 -0.87 1.92
C LYS A 11 2.71 -1.15 0.92
N ALA A 12 2.84 -0.31 -0.10
CA ALA A 12 4.03 -0.29 -0.95
C ALA A 12 4.24 1.13 -1.50
N TYR A 13 5.43 1.37 -2.04
CA TYR A 13 5.78 2.63 -2.69
C TYR A 13 5.30 2.69 -4.14
N ASP A 14 5.19 1.54 -4.82
CA ASP A 14 4.69 1.45 -6.18
C ASP A 14 3.20 1.09 -6.19
N HIS A 15 2.42 1.95 -6.85
CA HIS A 15 0.97 1.77 -7.02
C HIS A 15 0.62 0.55 -7.88
N GLN A 16 1.40 0.25 -8.93
CA GLN A 16 1.06 -0.84 -9.86
C GLN A 16 1.10 -2.19 -9.17
N LEU A 17 2.12 -2.41 -8.34
CA LEU A 17 2.30 -3.64 -7.56
C LEU A 17 1.20 -3.81 -6.51
N VAL A 18 0.78 -2.73 -5.84
CA VAL A 18 -0.30 -2.78 -4.84
C VAL A 18 -1.63 -3.14 -5.49
N ASP A 19 -1.96 -2.51 -6.62
CA ASP A 19 -3.20 -2.75 -7.34
C ASP A 19 -3.28 -4.17 -7.90
N ALA A 20 -2.18 -4.67 -8.48
CA ALA A 20 -2.10 -6.04 -8.97
C ALA A 20 -2.26 -7.07 -7.82
N SER A 21 -1.60 -6.82 -6.69
CA SER A 21 -1.67 -7.69 -5.51
C SER A 21 -3.06 -7.68 -4.89
N ALA A 22 -3.67 -6.50 -4.75
CA ALA A 22 -5.03 -6.35 -4.22
C ALA A 22 -6.05 -7.10 -5.07
N LYS A 23 -5.98 -6.97 -6.41
CA LYS A 23 -6.85 -7.71 -7.34
C LYS A 23 -6.69 -9.21 -7.17
N LYS A 24 -5.46 -9.72 -7.13
CA LYS A 24 -5.18 -11.16 -6.98
C LYS A 24 -5.72 -11.74 -5.66
N ILE A 25 -5.60 -10.99 -4.56
CA ILE A 25 -6.15 -11.39 -3.26
C ILE A 25 -7.68 -11.44 -3.34
N ILE A 26 -8.33 -10.41 -3.88
CA ILE A 26 -9.78 -10.34 -4.00
C ILE A 26 -10.32 -11.49 -4.87
N GLU A 27 -9.68 -11.78 -6.00
CA GLU A 27 -10.06 -12.92 -6.86
C GLU A 27 -9.95 -14.26 -6.13
N THR A 28 -8.89 -14.45 -5.35
CA THR A 28 -8.68 -15.70 -4.60
C THR A 28 -9.73 -15.86 -3.50
N VAL A 29 -10.02 -14.80 -2.75
CA VAL A 29 -11.02 -14.82 -1.68
C VAL A 29 -12.44 -15.02 -2.23
N LYS A 30 -12.76 -14.40 -3.38
CA LYS A 30 -14.03 -14.62 -4.10
C LYS A 30 -14.17 -16.07 -4.59
N LYS A 31 -13.11 -16.66 -5.15
CA LYS A 31 -13.09 -18.08 -5.55
C LYS A 31 -13.34 -19.02 -4.37
N ASN A 32 -12.84 -18.66 -3.19
CA ASN A 32 -13.01 -19.43 -1.96
C ASN A 32 -14.35 -19.15 -1.25
N GLY A 33 -15.22 -18.30 -1.81
CA GLY A 33 -16.59 -18.07 -1.32
C GLY A 33 -16.72 -17.21 -0.05
N SER A 34 -15.68 -16.47 0.34
CA SER A 34 -15.75 -15.57 1.51
C SER A 34 -16.21 -14.16 1.12
N GLN A 35 -16.94 -13.49 2.01
CA GLN A 35 -17.34 -12.09 1.80
C GLN A 35 -16.13 -11.15 1.91
N VAL A 36 -16.03 -10.20 0.98
CA VAL A 36 -14.95 -9.21 0.91
C VAL A 36 -15.53 -7.82 1.05
N SER A 37 -15.05 -7.07 2.04
CA SER A 37 -15.10 -5.60 1.97
C SER A 37 -14.00 -5.14 1.03
N GLY A 38 -14.38 -4.41 -0.03
CA GLY A 38 -13.47 -4.01 -1.12
C GLY A 38 -12.23 -3.23 -0.66
N PRO A 39 -11.27 -2.99 -1.56
CA PRO A 39 -10.07 -2.24 -1.23
C PRO A 39 -10.46 -0.81 -0.91
N VAL A 40 -10.23 -0.39 0.34
CA VAL A 40 -10.43 0.99 0.78
C VAL A 40 -9.10 1.73 0.64
N PRO A 41 -8.95 2.65 -0.33
CA PRO A 41 -7.72 3.42 -0.47
C PRO A 41 -7.58 4.36 0.73
N LEU A 42 -6.44 4.26 1.41
CA LEU A 42 -6.06 5.20 2.46
C LEU A 42 -5.25 6.35 1.85
N PRO A 43 -5.25 7.54 2.47
CA PRO A 43 -4.40 8.64 2.04
C PRO A 43 -2.93 8.22 1.95
N THR A 44 -2.27 8.59 0.85
CA THR A 44 -0.84 8.32 0.66
C THR A 44 -0.01 9.15 1.62
N LYS A 45 0.80 8.50 2.45
CA LYS A 45 1.77 9.18 3.31
C LYS A 45 2.96 9.61 2.45
N LYS A 46 3.28 10.90 2.45
CA LYS A 46 4.45 11.46 1.78
C LYS A 46 5.38 12.03 2.84
N GLU A 47 6.58 11.46 2.94
CA GLU A 47 7.66 12.02 3.75
C GLU A 47 8.60 12.77 2.82
N VAL A 48 8.80 14.07 3.09
CA VAL A 48 9.71 14.92 2.34
C VAL A 48 10.91 15.17 3.23
N VAL A 49 12.07 14.62 2.84
CA VAL A 49 13.33 14.80 3.55
C VAL A 49 14.23 15.70 2.72
N THR A 50 14.70 16.78 3.32
CA THR A 50 15.65 17.71 2.68
C THR A 50 17.07 17.25 2.98
N ILE A 51 17.85 17.03 1.94
CA ILE A 51 19.27 16.63 2.01
C ILE A 51 20.12 17.71 1.37
N LEU A 52 21.33 17.93 1.90
CA LEU A 52 22.32 18.79 1.25
C LEU A 52 22.79 18.11 -0.04
N ARG A 53 22.73 18.81 -1.18
CA ARG A 53 23.16 18.24 -2.46
C ARG A 53 24.69 18.08 -2.55
N ALA A 54 25.47 18.91 -1.86
CA ALA A 54 26.93 18.88 -1.88
C ALA A 54 27.54 18.92 -0.49
N VAL A 55 28.70 18.26 -0.33
CA VAL A 55 29.40 18.14 0.97
C VAL A 55 30.10 19.43 1.43
N HIS A 56 30.44 20.36 0.52
CA HIS A 56 31.32 21.49 0.86
C HIS A 56 30.87 22.85 0.33
N LYS A 57 30.62 23.01 -0.98
CA LYS A 57 30.47 24.35 -1.59
C LYS A 57 29.04 24.80 -1.88
N TYR A 58 28.11 23.88 -2.11
CA TYR A 58 26.75 24.22 -2.57
C TYR A 58 25.72 23.87 -1.51
N LYS A 59 25.42 24.83 -0.64
CA LYS A 59 24.44 24.72 0.45
C LYS A 59 23.01 25.05 0.01
N ASP A 60 22.86 25.98 -0.93
CA ASP A 60 21.57 26.55 -1.37
C ASP A 60 21.02 25.88 -2.63
N SER A 61 21.78 24.94 -3.19
CA SER A 61 21.23 23.90 -4.05
C SER A 61 20.70 22.80 -3.13
#